data_AF-A0A7W0QQT2-F1
#
_entry.id   AF-A0A7W0QQT2-F1
#
_cell.length_a   1.000
_cell.length_b   1.000
_cell.length_c   1.000
_cell.angle_alpha   90.00
_cell.angle_beta   90.00
_cell.angle_gamma   90.00
#
_symmetry.space_group_name_H-M   'P 1'
#
loop_
_entity.id
_entity.type
_entity.pdbx_description
1 polymer ?
#
loop_
_entity_poly.entity_id
_entity_poly.type
_entity_poly.pdbx_seq_one_letter_code
_entity_poly.pdbx_strand_id
1 'polypeptide(L)'
;MTFRSETSKVAVWSDLTTESFESKKARGHRPIAVVPERATILTHDQERRTAMDPNVERIVVDPRNNRLILELDRPPRVTGETRATLDIGALGRLIGIEFAGAYLAIADPVPGSELLSRSVEVTVEIETDPPRVAISRHGPTWELSFPSGNQCWNRTDGEGGRRSVCSVLIGT
;
A
#
# COMPACT_ATOMS: atom_id res chain seq x y z
N MET A 1 -4.96 28.13 49.16
CA MET A 1 -3.99 27.13 48.69
C MET A 1 -4.27 26.87 47.21
N THR A 2 -3.97 27.83 46.34
CA THR A 2 -2.69 28.09 45.65
C THR A 2 -2.47 27.12 44.48
N PHE A 3 -2.91 27.57 43.30
CA PHE A 3 -2.49 27.05 42.00
C PHE A 3 -0.99 27.33 41.81
N ARG A 4 -0.22 26.31 41.38
CA ARG A 4 1.13 26.50 40.84
C ARG A 4 1.20 25.94 39.42
N SER A 5 1.36 26.88 38.50
CA SER A 5 1.87 26.71 37.15
C SER A 5 3.39 26.86 37.21
N GLU A 6 4.14 25.90 36.66
CA GLU A 6 5.59 25.97 36.40
C GLU A 6 5.80 25.41 34.98
N THR A 7 5.92 26.30 34.00
CA THR A 7 7.15 26.73 33.31
C THR A 7 7.85 25.68 32.45
N SER A 8 7.74 25.91 31.14
CA SER A 8 8.61 25.44 30.07
C SER A 8 10.10 25.70 30.35
N LYS A 9 10.96 24.76 29.92
CA LYS A 9 12.26 24.98 29.26
C LYS A 9 12.92 23.62 29.05
N VAL A 10 13.04 23.19 27.79
CA VAL A 10 14.05 22.19 27.41
C VAL A 10 14.83 22.79 26.25
N ALA A 11 16.07 23.17 26.54
CA ALA A 11 17.10 23.48 25.58
C ALA A 11 17.96 22.22 25.40
N VAL A 12 18.10 21.73 24.18
CA VAL A 12 19.22 20.88 23.76
C VAL A 12 19.50 21.21 22.31
N TRP A 13 20.51 22.05 22.07
CA TRP A 13 21.20 22.13 20.78
C TRP A 13 22.64 21.71 21.06
N SER A 14 22.98 20.51 20.62
CA SER A 14 24.34 19.98 20.70
C SER A 14 25.10 20.38 19.45
N ASP A 15 26.22 21.07 19.68
CA ASP A 15 27.28 21.30 18.71
C ASP A 15 27.81 19.97 18.16
N LEU A 16 27.87 19.86 16.83
CA LEU A 16 28.83 18.99 16.15
C LEU A 16 29.48 19.77 15.01
N THR A 17 30.65 20.29 15.35
CA THR A 17 31.85 20.50 14.54
C THR A 17 31.81 20.00 13.10
N THR A 18 32.16 20.86 12.14
CA THR A 18 32.82 20.43 10.90
C THR A 18 33.93 21.41 10.56
N GLU A 19 35.10 20.83 10.35
CA GLU A 19 36.41 21.45 10.24
C GLU A 19 36.57 22.35 9.01
N SER A 20 37.39 23.38 9.19
CA SER A 20 37.97 24.21 8.13
C SER A 20 38.79 23.35 7.17
N PHE A 21 38.51 23.46 5.87
CA PHE A 21 39.45 23.11 4.81
C PHE A 21 39.62 24.32 3.89
N GLU A 22 40.75 25.01 4.02
CA GLU A 22 41.27 25.90 2.99
C GLU A 22 41.89 25.07 1.86
N SER A 23 41.47 25.26 0.61
CA SER A 23 42.44 25.52 -0.47
C SER A 23 41.81 25.82 -1.85
N LYS A 24 42.37 26.87 -2.45
CA LYS A 24 42.66 27.04 -3.89
C LYS A 24 41.50 27.25 -4.87
N LYS A 25 41.38 28.54 -5.24
CA LYS A 25 41.03 29.08 -6.57
C LYS A 25 41.30 28.12 -7.74
N ALA A 26 40.24 27.67 -8.41
CA ALA A 26 40.26 27.27 -9.81
C ALA A 26 38.91 27.60 -10.46
N ARG A 27 38.98 27.96 -11.74
CA ARG A 27 37.98 28.69 -12.50
C ARG A 27 36.76 27.84 -12.84
N GLY A 28 35.59 28.46 -12.69
CA GLY A 28 34.42 28.35 -13.56
C GLY A 28 33.77 26.98 -13.64
N HIS A 29 32.77 26.72 -12.78
CA HIS A 29 31.62 25.86 -13.05
C HIS A 29 30.41 26.48 -12.33
N ARG A 30 29.29 26.64 -13.05
CA ARG A 30 28.04 27.19 -12.50
C ARG A 30 27.48 26.22 -11.44
N PRO A 31 26.96 26.69 -10.30
CA PRO A 31 26.25 25.80 -9.37
C PRO A 31 24.91 25.38 -10.00
N ILE A 32 24.73 24.07 -10.18
CA ILE A 32 23.43 23.47 -10.50
C ILE A 32 22.61 23.54 -9.21
N ALA A 33 21.57 24.38 -9.20
CA ALA A 33 20.57 24.38 -8.14
C ALA A 33 19.91 23.00 -8.10
N VAL A 34 20.14 22.26 -7.02
CA VAL A 34 19.35 21.07 -6.68
C VAL A 34 17.97 21.58 -6.30
N VAL A 35 16.99 21.34 -7.17
CA VAL A 35 15.57 21.62 -6.91
C VAL A 35 14.97 20.39 -6.21
N PRO A 36 14.60 20.44 -4.92
CA PRO A 36 13.90 19.34 -4.28
C PRO A 36 12.43 19.75 -4.14
N GLU A 37 11.63 19.62 -5.19
CA GLU A 37 10.18 19.75 -5.02
C GLU A 37 9.43 19.09 -6.18
N ARG A 38 9.39 17.76 -6.16
CA ARG A 38 8.24 17.01 -6.67
C ARG A 38 7.47 16.49 -5.47
N ALA A 39 6.81 17.40 -4.77
CA ALA A 39 5.63 17.04 -4.01
C ALA A 39 4.57 16.61 -5.05
N THR A 40 4.42 15.30 -5.21
CA THR A 40 3.39 14.68 -6.03
C THR A 40 2.05 15.18 -5.51
N ILE A 41 1.43 16.10 -6.26
CA ILE A 41 0.03 16.46 -6.09
C ILE A 41 -0.75 15.18 -6.42
N LEU A 42 -1.11 14.41 -5.38
CA LEU A 42 -2.18 13.42 -5.45
C LEU A 42 -3.45 14.21 -5.77
N THR A 43 -3.78 14.24 -7.05
CA THR A 43 -4.88 15.02 -7.63
C THR A 43 -6.22 14.53 -7.10
N HIS A 44 -7.13 15.48 -6.83
CA HIS A 44 -8.55 15.30 -6.45
C HIS A 44 -9.35 14.27 -7.29
N ASP A 45 -8.80 13.79 -8.41
CA ASP A 45 -9.38 12.74 -9.26
C ASP A 45 -9.28 11.33 -8.63
N GLN A 46 -8.33 11.11 -7.72
CA GLN A 46 -8.20 9.85 -6.98
C GLN A 46 -9.28 9.72 -5.89
N GLU A 47 -9.68 10.84 -5.28
CA GLU A 47 -10.68 10.91 -4.20
C GLU A 47 -12.13 10.71 -4.70
N ARG A 48 -12.43 10.97 -5.97
CA ARG A 48 -13.77 10.71 -6.54
C ARG A 48 -13.98 9.28 -7.04
N ARG A 49 -12.91 8.57 -7.38
CA ARG A 49 -12.99 7.18 -7.86
C ARG A 49 -13.30 6.20 -6.72
N THR A 50 -12.79 6.47 -5.52
CA THR A 50 -12.89 5.60 -4.34
C THR A 50 -14.30 5.36 -3.80
N ALA A 51 -15.26 6.28 -4.01
CA ALA A 51 -16.60 6.11 -3.43
C ALA A 51 -17.46 5.03 -4.14
N MET A 52 -17.18 4.75 -5.42
CA MET A 52 -17.96 3.80 -6.22
C MET A 52 -17.27 2.44 -6.43
N ASP A 53 -15.98 2.37 -6.17
CA ASP A 53 -15.22 1.13 -6.35
C ASP A 53 -15.56 0.12 -5.24
N PRO A 54 -15.53 -1.20 -5.54
CA PRO A 54 -15.78 -2.20 -4.52
C PRO A 54 -14.70 -2.16 -3.43
N ASN A 55 -15.06 -2.63 -2.24
CA ASN A 55 -14.14 -2.82 -1.13
C ASN A 55 -13.97 -4.30 -0.84
N VAL A 56 -12.77 -4.69 -0.43
CA VAL A 56 -12.51 -6.05 0.07
C VAL A 56 -13.05 -6.15 1.49
N GLU A 57 -14.01 -7.05 1.71
CA GLU A 57 -14.55 -7.36 3.03
C GLU A 57 -13.73 -8.45 3.73
N ARG A 58 -13.36 -9.47 2.98
CA ARG A 58 -12.68 -10.66 3.49
C ARG A 58 -11.79 -11.27 2.43
N ILE A 59 -10.72 -11.93 2.88
CA ILE A 59 -9.84 -12.71 2.02
C ILE A 59 -9.97 -14.18 2.39
N VAL A 60 -10.31 -15.01 1.43
CA VAL A 60 -10.35 -16.46 1.59
C VAL A 60 -9.09 -17.04 0.97
N VAL A 61 -8.33 -17.77 1.79
CA VAL A 61 -7.12 -18.46 1.38
C VAL A 61 -7.48 -19.91 1.06
N ASP A 62 -7.35 -20.29 -0.20
CA ASP A 62 -7.57 -21.65 -0.69
C ASP A 62 -6.23 -22.29 -1.06
N PRO A 63 -5.60 -23.06 -0.15
CA PRO A 63 -4.33 -23.71 -0.41
C PRO A 63 -4.46 -24.87 -1.40
N ARG A 64 -5.64 -25.51 -1.51
CA ARG A 64 -5.84 -26.66 -2.40
C ARG A 64 -5.78 -26.24 -3.86
N ASN A 65 -6.44 -25.11 -4.17
CA ASN A 65 -6.42 -24.54 -5.52
C ASN A 65 -5.32 -23.50 -5.71
N ASN A 66 -4.50 -23.24 -4.67
CA ASN A 66 -3.46 -22.22 -4.65
C ASN A 66 -4.00 -20.83 -5.06
N ARG A 67 -5.10 -20.41 -4.44
CA ARG A 67 -5.80 -19.16 -4.72
C ARG A 67 -6.00 -18.29 -3.49
N LEU A 68 -6.05 -16.99 -3.71
CA LEU A 68 -6.66 -16.02 -2.82
C LEU A 68 -7.95 -15.54 -3.46
N ILE A 69 -9.02 -15.55 -2.70
CA ILE A 69 -10.33 -15.04 -3.13
C ILE A 69 -10.63 -13.81 -2.30
N LEU A 70 -10.75 -12.66 -2.97
CA LEU A 70 -11.17 -11.41 -2.36
C LEU A 70 -12.69 -11.34 -2.46
N GLU A 71 -13.38 -11.39 -1.33
CA GLU A 71 -14.81 -11.14 -1.27
C GLU A 71 -15.06 -9.65 -1.15
N LEU A 72 -16.02 -9.16 -1.93
CA LEU A 72 -16.26 -7.73 -2.11
C LEU A 72 -17.60 -7.30 -1.50
N ASP A 73 -17.68 -6.04 -1.07
CA ASP A 73 -18.91 -5.43 -0.52
C ASP A 73 -19.98 -5.18 -1.60
N ARG A 74 -19.58 -5.14 -2.88
CA ARG A 74 -20.45 -4.89 -4.03
C ARG A 74 -19.89 -5.53 -5.30
N PRO A 75 -20.74 -5.77 -6.31
CA PRO A 75 -20.30 -6.31 -7.59
C PRO A 75 -19.31 -5.40 -8.31
N PRO A 76 -18.23 -5.96 -8.89
CA PRO A 76 -17.37 -5.23 -9.80
C PRO A 76 -18.08 -4.94 -11.13
N ARG A 77 -17.56 -3.96 -11.88
CA ARG A 77 -18.13 -3.54 -13.18
C ARG A 77 -17.85 -4.51 -14.33
N VAL A 78 -17.00 -5.51 -14.09
CA VAL A 78 -16.57 -6.53 -15.06
C VAL A 78 -16.78 -7.91 -14.45
N THR A 79 -16.87 -8.93 -15.31
CA THR A 79 -17.04 -10.34 -14.92
C THR A 79 -16.23 -11.22 -15.85
N GLY A 80 -15.84 -12.41 -15.37
CA GLY A 80 -15.02 -13.37 -16.10
C GLY A 80 -13.52 -13.14 -15.93
N GLU A 81 -12.72 -13.78 -16.78
CA GLU A 81 -11.26 -13.62 -16.79
C GLU A 81 -10.88 -12.22 -17.26
N THR A 82 -10.10 -11.50 -16.45
CA THR A 82 -9.71 -10.11 -16.70
C THR A 82 -8.24 -9.90 -16.34
N ARG A 83 -7.56 -9.01 -17.07
CA ARG A 83 -6.21 -8.56 -16.71
C ARG A 83 -6.24 -7.66 -15.49
N ALA A 84 -5.31 -7.88 -14.57
CA ALA A 84 -5.15 -7.09 -13.37
C ALA A 84 -3.67 -6.81 -13.08
N THR A 85 -3.42 -5.76 -12.31
CA THR A 85 -2.11 -5.45 -11.73
C THR A 85 -2.15 -5.73 -10.24
N LEU A 86 -1.29 -6.62 -9.75
CA LEU A 86 -1.12 -6.85 -8.32
C LEU A 86 0.01 -6.00 -7.77
N ASP A 87 -0.24 -5.32 -6.66
CA ASP A 87 0.81 -4.69 -5.87
C ASP A 87 1.23 -5.64 -4.75
N ILE A 88 2.50 -6.03 -4.79
CA ILE A 88 3.09 -6.99 -3.86
C ILE A 88 4.15 -6.27 -3.04
N GLY A 89 3.95 -6.21 -1.74
CA GLY A 89 4.88 -5.66 -0.76
C GLY A 89 5.99 -6.61 -0.37
N ALA A 90 6.75 -6.17 0.64
CA ALA A 90 7.78 -6.99 1.25
C ALA A 90 7.25 -8.38 1.65
N LEU A 91 8.10 -9.39 1.51
CA LEU A 91 7.83 -10.78 1.87
C LEU A 91 6.61 -11.40 1.13
N GLY A 92 6.25 -10.88 -0.05
CA GLY A 92 5.14 -11.44 -0.83
C GLY A 92 3.75 -11.09 -0.27
N ARG A 93 3.62 -9.95 0.42
CA ARG A 93 2.35 -9.46 0.95
C ARG A 93 1.51 -8.79 -0.13
N LEU A 94 0.27 -9.22 -0.30
CA LEU A 94 -0.67 -8.51 -1.18
C LEU A 94 -1.05 -7.14 -0.57
N ILE A 95 -0.67 -6.05 -1.24
CA ILE A 95 -0.96 -4.65 -0.86
C ILE A 95 -2.25 -4.19 -1.52
N GLY A 96 -2.42 -4.49 -2.81
CA GLY A 96 -3.60 -4.06 -3.57
C GLY A 96 -3.69 -4.74 -4.92
N ILE A 97 -4.80 -4.48 -5.61
CA ILE A 97 -5.05 -4.99 -6.95
C ILE A 97 -5.79 -3.94 -7.77
N GLU A 98 -5.35 -3.71 -8.99
CA GLU A 98 -6.05 -2.89 -9.98
C GLU A 98 -6.66 -3.78 -11.08
N PHE A 99 -7.94 -3.62 -11.37
CA PHE A 99 -8.58 -4.22 -12.55
C PHE A 99 -9.73 -3.34 -13.03
N ALA A 100 -9.95 -3.29 -14.34
CA ALA A 100 -11.03 -2.52 -14.97
C ALA A 100 -11.13 -1.05 -14.49
N GLY A 101 -9.98 -0.44 -14.17
CA GLY A 101 -9.88 0.93 -13.69
C GLY A 101 -10.30 1.15 -12.23
N ALA A 102 -10.62 0.09 -11.49
CA ALA A 102 -10.86 0.10 -10.05
C ALA A 102 -9.61 -0.41 -9.31
N TYR A 103 -9.22 0.29 -8.24
CA TYR A 103 -8.12 -0.13 -7.37
C TYR A 103 -8.66 -0.57 -6.01
N LEU A 104 -8.43 -1.84 -5.67
CA LEU A 104 -8.75 -2.37 -4.35
C LEU A 104 -7.50 -2.34 -3.49
N ALA A 105 -7.42 -1.36 -2.58
CA ALA A 105 -6.45 -1.37 -1.51
C ALA A 105 -6.77 -2.55 -0.58
N ILE A 106 -5.78 -3.37 -0.22
CA ILE A 106 -5.97 -4.55 0.63
C ILE A 106 -5.30 -4.34 1.97
N ALA A 107 -4.03 -3.99 1.97
CA ALA A 107 -3.24 -3.77 3.16
C ALA A 107 -2.41 -2.49 3.03
N ASP A 108 -2.25 -1.76 4.13
CA ASP A 108 -1.29 -0.68 4.17
C ASP A 108 0.13 -1.27 3.98
N PRO A 109 0.99 -0.64 3.17
CA PRO A 109 2.40 -1.02 3.10
C PRO A 109 3.01 -0.93 4.50
N VAL A 110 3.92 -1.85 4.83
CA VAL A 110 4.63 -1.77 6.10
C VAL A 110 5.50 -0.51 6.06
N PRO A 111 5.42 0.40 7.05
CA PRO A 111 6.26 1.61 7.04
C PRO A 111 7.74 1.26 6.89
N GLY A 112 8.43 1.89 5.94
CA GLY A 112 9.85 1.63 5.63
C GLY A 112 10.08 0.46 4.67
N SER A 113 9.02 -0.18 4.15
CA SER A 113 9.09 -1.25 3.16
C SER A 113 8.73 -0.81 1.73
N GLU A 114 8.58 0.50 1.49
CA GLU A 114 8.13 1.06 0.21
C GLU A 114 9.05 0.63 -0.94
N LEU A 115 10.36 0.54 -0.68
CA LEU A 115 11.38 0.10 -1.64
C LEU A 115 11.34 -1.40 -1.96
N LEU A 116 10.58 -2.20 -1.20
CA LEU A 116 10.43 -3.64 -1.38
C LEU A 116 9.10 -4.01 -2.07
N SER A 117 8.33 -2.99 -2.48
CA SER A 117 7.11 -3.19 -3.26
C SER A 117 7.42 -3.36 -4.74
N ARG A 118 6.60 -4.17 -5.42
CA ARG A 118 6.62 -4.33 -6.87
C ARG A 118 5.20 -4.54 -7.39
N SER A 119 4.98 -4.23 -8.65
CA SER A 119 3.72 -4.50 -9.33
C SER A 119 3.90 -5.57 -10.41
N VAL A 120 2.93 -6.46 -10.56
CA VAL A 120 2.96 -7.54 -11.56
C VAL A 120 1.62 -7.65 -12.28
N GLU A 121 1.67 -7.86 -13.60
CA GLU A 121 0.46 -8.14 -14.39
C GLU A 121 0.07 -9.62 -14.27
N VAL A 122 -1.23 -9.87 -14.09
CA VAL A 122 -1.81 -11.20 -13.93
C VAL A 122 -3.17 -11.30 -14.63
N THR A 123 -3.66 -12.53 -14.78
CA THR A 123 -5.08 -12.80 -15.07
C THR A 123 -5.78 -13.16 -13.77
N VAL A 124 -6.95 -12.57 -13.53
CA VAL A 124 -7.84 -12.88 -12.40
C VAL A 124 -9.20 -13.32 -12.89
N GLU A 125 -9.90 -14.11 -12.09
CA GLU A 125 -11.28 -14.49 -12.33
C GLU A 125 -12.20 -13.62 -11.48
N ILE A 126 -13.18 -12.99 -12.11
CA ILE A 126 -14.10 -12.06 -11.44
C ILE A 126 -15.53 -12.60 -11.54
N GLU A 127 -16.21 -12.67 -10.41
CA GLU A 127 -17.61 -13.04 -10.31
C GLU A 127 -18.42 -11.91 -9.65
N THR A 128 -19.67 -11.75 -10.08
CA THR A 128 -20.56 -10.68 -9.60
C THR A 128 -21.62 -11.18 -8.61
N ASP A 129 -21.85 -12.49 -8.53
CA ASP A 129 -22.79 -13.12 -7.60
C ASP A 129 -22.32 -14.54 -7.19
N PRO A 130 -21.72 -14.70 -5.99
CA PRO A 130 -21.35 -13.64 -5.06
C PRO A 130 -20.22 -12.77 -5.62
N PRO A 131 -20.11 -11.49 -5.22
CA PRO A 131 -19.09 -10.59 -5.73
C PRO A 131 -17.70 -10.96 -5.20
N ARG A 132 -16.83 -11.46 -6.07
CA ARG A 132 -15.48 -11.91 -5.70
C ARG A 132 -14.44 -11.81 -6.81
N VAL A 133 -13.17 -11.73 -6.42
CA VAL A 133 -12.01 -11.81 -7.32
C VAL A 133 -11.11 -12.95 -6.87
N ALA A 134 -10.88 -13.93 -7.73
CA ALA A 134 -9.94 -15.01 -7.47
C ALA A 134 -8.60 -14.74 -8.17
N ILE A 135 -7.52 -14.90 -7.40
CA ILE A 135 -6.14 -14.59 -7.78
C ILE A 135 -5.30 -15.84 -7.51
N SER A 136 -4.45 -16.24 -8.45
CA SER A 136 -3.42 -17.26 -8.18
C SER A 136 -2.47 -16.77 -7.07
N ARG A 137 -1.94 -17.67 -6.25
CA ARG A 137 -0.92 -17.30 -5.26
C ARG A 137 0.50 -17.27 -5.78
N HIS A 138 0.75 -17.79 -6.98
CA HIS A 138 2.06 -17.68 -7.59
C HIS A 138 1.96 -17.56 -9.11
N GLY A 139 3.02 -17.03 -9.69
CA GLY A 139 3.27 -17.01 -11.12
C GLY A 139 4.74 -17.30 -11.40
N PRO A 140 5.17 -17.24 -12.67
CA PRO A 140 6.54 -17.58 -13.05
C PRO A 140 7.62 -16.72 -12.38
N THR A 141 7.29 -15.48 -12.01
CA THR A 141 8.24 -14.49 -11.48
C THR A 141 7.83 -13.90 -10.12
N TRP A 142 6.74 -14.40 -9.54
CA TRP A 142 6.15 -13.83 -8.33
C TRP A 142 5.43 -14.86 -7.47
N GLU A 143 5.30 -14.55 -6.19
CA GLU A 143 4.60 -15.35 -5.20
C GLU A 143 3.93 -14.42 -4.17
N LEU A 144 2.72 -14.80 -3.76
CA LEU A 144 1.96 -14.22 -2.66
C LEU A 144 2.02 -15.17 -1.46
N SER A 145 2.94 -14.88 -0.56
CA SER A 145 3.12 -15.61 0.69
C SER A 145 2.16 -15.11 1.78
N PHE A 146 1.65 -13.87 1.68
CA PHE A 146 0.68 -13.29 2.62
C PHE A 146 -0.52 -12.65 1.92
N PRO A 147 -1.74 -12.83 2.48
CA PRO A 147 -2.04 -13.45 3.78
C PRO A 147 -2.00 -15.00 3.76
N SER A 148 -1.67 -15.61 4.90
CA SER A 148 -1.59 -17.08 5.06
C SER A 148 -2.82 -17.70 5.73
N GLY A 149 -3.81 -16.88 6.12
CA GLY A 149 -5.04 -17.29 6.81
C GLY A 149 -5.04 -16.95 8.30
N ASN A 150 -6.22 -16.66 8.86
CA ASN A 150 -6.47 -16.25 10.25
C ASN A 150 -5.72 -14.99 10.70
N GLN A 151 -5.40 -14.10 9.75
CA GLN A 151 -4.74 -12.83 10.01
C GLN A 151 -5.71 -11.69 9.70
N CYS A 152 -5.79 -10.72 10.60
CA CYS A 152 -6.53 -9.48 10.38
C CYS A 152 -5.57 -8.30 10.41
N TRP A 153 -5.82 -7.30 9.57
CA TRP A 153 -5.13 -6.02 9.64
C TRP A 153 -6.14 -4.90 9.45
N ASN A 154 -5.81 -3.75 10.02
CA ASN A 154 -6.58 -2.54 9.82
C ASN A 154 -6.02 -1.81 8.60
N ARG A 155 -6.90 -1.33 7.73
CA ARG A 155 -6.59 -0.40 6.65
C ARG A 155 -7.34 0.90 6.89
N THR A 156 -6.82 1.98 6.34
CA THR A 156 -7.55 3.25 6.24
C THR A 156 -8.19 3.31 4.85
N ASP A 157 -9.50 3.50 4.76
CA ASP A 157 -10.17 3.72 3.48
C ASP A 157 -9.94 5.16 2.98
N GLY A 158 -10.37 5.43 1.74
CA GLY A 158 -10.20 6.75 1.12
C GLY A 158 -10.93 7.89 1.83
N GLU A 159 -11.84 7.59 2.76
CA GLU A 159 -12.58 8.56 3.57
C GLU A 159 -11.96 8.75 4.96
N GLY A 160 -10.83 8.07 5.26
CA GLY A 160 -10.19 8.09 6.58
C GLY A 160 -10.81 7.11 7.58
N GLY A 161 -11.80 6.31 7.17
CA GLY A 161 -12.41 5.27 7.97
C GLY A 161 -11.45 4.08 8.17
N ARG A 162 -11.43 3.52 9.38
CA ARG A 162 -10.64 2.32 9.67
C ARG A 162 -11.50 1.09 9.42
N ARG A 163 -11.04 0.19 8.54
CA ARG A 163 -11.68 -1.11 8.29
C ARG A 163 -10.71 -2.23 8.59
N SER A 164 -11.20 -3.29 9.23
CA SER A 164 -10.42 -4.52 9.40
C SER A 164 -10.69 -5.45 8.23
N VAL A 165 -9.64 -5.90 7.55
CA VAL A 165 -9.72 -6.97 6.56
C VAL A 165 -9.08 -8.20 7.18
N CYS A 166 -9.84 -9.30 7.19
CA CYS A 166 -9.39 -10.57 7.74
C CYS A 166 -9.24 -11.60 6.63
N SER A 167 -8.22 -12.43 6.79
CA SER A 167 -8.00 -13.62 5.98
C SER A 167 -8.51 -14.85 6.72
N VAL A 168 -9.16 -15.77 6.02
CA VAL A 168 -9.65 -17.04 6.55
C VAL A 168 -9.11 -18.16 5.67
N LEU A 169 -8.59 -19.21 6.30
CA LEU A 169 -8.14 -20.41 5.60
C LEU A 169 -9.32 -21.36 5.39
N ILE A 170 -9.50 -21.86 4.16
CA ILE A 170 -10.50 -22.90 3.85
C ILE A 170 -9.81 -24.15 3.31
N GLY A 171 -10.54 -25.27 3.29
CA GLY A 171 -10.10 -26.46 2.56
C GLY A 171 -8.79 -27.05 3.06
N THR A 172 -8.60 -27.18 4.38
CA THR A 172 -7.55 -28.03 4.94
C THR A 172 -7.91 -29.49 4.74
#